data_AF-A0A933QC92-F1
#
_entry.id   AF-A0A933QC92-F1
#
_cell.length_a   1.000
_cell.length_b   1.000
_cell.length_c   1.000
_cell.angle_alpha   90.00
_cell.angle_beta   90.00
_cell.angle_gamma   90.00
#
_symmetry.space_group_name_H-M   'P 1'
#
loop_
_entity.id
_entity.type
_entity.pdbx_description
1 polymer ?
#
loop_
_entity_poly.entity_id
_entity_poly.type
_entity_poly.pdbx_seq_one_letter_code
_entity_poly.pdbx_strand_id
1 'polypeptide(L)' 'MSVYDKSVWDSYKADLDFRRYLEGCRNFDPEGFDRALKEDEDAHSFDFRRVIIAAYLEDSRAGMVR' A
#
# COMPACT_ATOMS: atom_id res chain seq x y z
N MET A 1 -5.13 7.75 13.30
CA MET A 1 -4.40 8.05 12.04
C MET A 1 -4.54 9.52 11.70
N SER A 2 -3.44 10.18 11.35
CA SER A 2 -3.49 11.59 11.01
C SER A 2 -4.09 11.78 9.62
N VAL A 3 -4.74 12.91 9.36
CA VAL A 3 -5.24 13.29 8.02
C VAL A 3 -4.12 13.23 6.97
N TYR A 4 -2.87 13.38 7.40
CA TYR A 4 -1.66 13.28 6.59
C TYR A 4 -1.48 11.89 5.96
N ASP A 5 -1.76 10.81 6.69
CA ASP A 5 -1.56 9.43 6.19
C ASP A 5 -2.58 9.07 5.09
N LYS A 6 -3.83 9.56 5.22
CA LYS A 6 -4.84 9.43 4.15
C LYS A 6 -4.44 10.19 2.90
N SER A 7 -3.96 11.43 3.05
CA SER A 7 -3.55 12.26 1.90
C SER A 7 -2.36 11.66 1.13
N VAL A 8 -1.40 11.06 1.84
CA VAL A 8 -0.26 10.38 1.21
C VAL A 8 -0.74 9.13 0.46
N TRP A 9 -1.56 8.29 1.11
CA TRP A 9 -2.13 7.10 0.49
C TRP A 9 -2.91 7.42 -0.80
N ASP A 10 -3.77 8.44 -0.76
CA ASP A 10 -4.56 8.83 -1.94
C ASP A 10 -3.68 9.37 -3.08
N SER A 11 -2.57 10.04 -2.76
CA SER A 11 -1.60 10.49 -3.76
C SER A 11 -0.94 9.31 -4.47
N TYR A 12 -0.51 8.29 -3.71
CA TYR A 12 0.08 7.08 -4.30
C TYR A 12 -0.95 6.26 -5.09
N LYS A 13 -2.21 6.18 -4.67
CA LYS A 13 -3.25 5.52 -5.48
C LYS A 13 -3.50 6.19 -6.84
N ALA A 14 -3.15 7.46 -7.00
CA ALA A 14 -3.24 8.14 -8.30
C ALA A 14 -2.07 7.76 -9.23
N ASP A 15 -0.98 7.22 -8.70
CA ASP A 15 0.18 6.75 -9.45
C ASP A 15 -0.11 5.38 -10.11
N LEU A 16 0.19 5.27 -11.40
CA LEU A 16 -0.12 4.07 -12.18
C LEU A 16 0.76 2.87 -11.78
N ASP A 17 2.03 3.11 -11.45
CA ASP A 17 2.99 2.06 -11.14
C ASP A 17 2.74 1.53 -9.73
N PHE A 18 2.40 2.42 -8.80
CA PHE A 18 1.93 2.01 -7.48
C PHE A 18 0.64 1.19 -7.56
N ARG A 19 -0.32 1.57 -8.42
CA ARG A 19 -1.54 0.77 -8.62
C ARG A 19 -1.24 -0.63 -9.14
N ARG A 20 -0.34 -0.77 -10.11
CA ARG A 20 0.10 -2.07 -10.62
C ARG A 20 0.79 -2.90 -9.55
N TYR A 21 1.61 -2.25 -8.72
CA TYR A 21 2.26 -2.88 -7.57
C TYR A 21 1.22 -3.42 -6.58
N LEU A 22 0.23 -2.61 -6.21
CA LEU A 22 -0.87 -3.05 -5.33
C LEU A 22 -1.66 -4.21 -5.94
N GLU A 23 -1.97 -4.17 -7.24
CA GLU A 23 -2.61 -5.30 -7.93
C GLU A 23 -1.75 -6.56 -7.90
N GLY A 24 -0.42 -6.44 -8.06
CA GLY A 24 0.53 -7.53 -7.92
C GLY A 24 0.49 -8.16 -6.52
N CYS A 25 0.57 -7.32 -5.46
CA CYS A 25 0.47 -7.77 -4.07
C CYS A 25 -0.88 -8.45 -3.80
N ARG A 26 -1.98 -7.87 -4.29
CA ARG A 26 -3.33 -8.42 -4.13
C ARG A 26 -3.52 -9.72 -4.89
N ASN A 27 -2.91 -9.89 -6.06
CA ASN A 27 -2.98 -11.14 -6.82
C ASN A 27 -2.18 -12.27 -6.17
N PHE A 28 -1.11 -11.94 -5.42
CA PHE A 28 -0.32 -12.93 -4.68
C PHE A 28 -1.08 -13.47 -3.46
N ASP A 29 -1.71 -12.60 -2.67
CA ASP A 29 -2.55 -12.99 -1.52
C ASP A 29 -3.78 -12.06 -1.40
N PRO A 30 -4.88 -12.38 -2.09
CA PRO A 30 -6.07 -11.51 -2.11
C PRO A 30 -6.73 -11.38 -0.74
N GLU A 31 -6.88 -12.49 -0.02
CA GLU A 31 -7.56 -12.53 1.28
C GLU A 31 -6.72 -11.88 2.37
N GLY A 32 -5.40 -12.10 2.37
CA GLY A 32 -4.47 -11.44 3.28
C GLY A 32 -4.41 -9.93 3.05
N PHE A 33 -4.35 -9.49 1.78
CA PHE A 33 -4.32 -8.08 1.42
C PHE A 33 -5.59 -7.35 1.87
N ASP A 34 -6.76 -7.88 1.53
CA ASP A 34 -8.04 -7.22 1.85
C ASP A 34 -8.28 -7.17 3.37
N ARG A 35 -7.89 -8.21 4.10
CA ARG A 35 -7.93 -8.23 5.57
C ARG A 35 -6.99 -7.20 6.18
N ALA A 36 -5.74 -7.13 5.72
CA ALA A 36 -4.75 -6.20 6.23
C ALA A 36 -5.15 -4.73 5.99
N LEU A 37 -5.71 -4.44 4.82
CA LEU A 37 -6.24 -3.12 4.49
C LEU A 37 -7.43 -2.76 5.39
N LYS A 38 -8.36 -3.70 5.60
CA LYS A 38 -9.51 -3.48 6.46
C LYS A 38 -9.12 -3.27 7.92
N GLU A 39 -8.19 -4.06 8.45
CA GLU A 39 -7.70 -3.89 9.82
C GLU A 39 -6.98 -2.54 10.02
N ASP A 40 -6.24 -2.06 9.02
CA ASP A 40 -5.63 -0.74 9.03
C ASP A 40 -6.68 0.40 8.98
N GLU A 41 -7.79 0.20 8.27
CA GLU A 41 -8.92 1.14 8.22
C GLU A 41 -9.73 1.15 9.52
N ASP A 42 -9.97 -0.01 10.13
CA ASP A 42 -10.87 -0.20 11.27
C ASP A 42 -10.16 -0.04 12.63
N ALA A 43 -8.97 -0.61 12.80
CA ALA A 43 -8.39 -0.89 14.12
C ALA A 43 -7.30 0.08 14.57
N HIS A 44 -6.82 1.00 13.70
CA HIS A 44 -5.73 1.96 13.98
C HIS A 44 -4.45 1.38 14.61
N SER A 45 -4.28 0.05 14.63
CA SER A 45 -3.23 -0.66 15.35
C SER A 45 -2.19 -1.28 14.42
N PHE A 46 -2.54 -1.43 13.14
CA PHE A 46 -1.67 -1.88 12.08
C PHE A 46 -1.59 -0.81 10.99
N ASP A 47 -0.39 -0.50 10.52
CA ASP A 47 -0.10 0.59 9.60
C ASP A 47 0.24 0.04 8.19
N PHE A 48 -0.63 -0.83 7.69
CA PHE A 48 -0.54 -1.50 6.40
C PHE A 48 -0.23 -0.53 5.25
N ARG A 49 -0.96 0.60 5.20
CA ARG A 49 -0.79 1.61 4.13
C ARG A 49 0.64 2.15 4.10
N ARG A 50 1.22 2.38 5.27
CA ARG A 50 2.60 2.87 5.40
C ARG A 50 3.62 1.80 5.01
N VAL A 51 3.41 0.56 5.45
CA VAL A 51 4.29 -0.58 5.13
C VAL A 51 4.35 -0.81 3.63
N ILE A 52 3.21 -0.83 2.95
CA ILE A 52 3.18 -1.14 1.51
C ILE A 52 3.75 0.00 0.65
N ILE A 53 3.56 1.27 1.05
CA ILE A 53 4.24 2.40 0.40
C ILE A 53 5.76 2.30 0.59
N ALA A 54 6.22 1.94 1.78
CA ALA A 54 7.66 1.78 2.04
C ALA A 54 8.27 0.66 1.18
N ALA A 55 7.59 -0.49 1.08
CA ALA A 55 8.01 -1.60 0.24
C ALA A 55 8.07 -1.19 -1.24
N TYR A 56 7.04 -0.52 -1.76
CA TYR A 56 7.03 -0.01 -3.12
C TYR A 56 8.22 0.93 -3.40
N LEU A 57 8.52 1.86 -2.49
CA LEU A 57 9.63 2.79 -2.65
C LEU A 57 10.99 2.09 -2.62
N GLU A 58 11.13 1.05 -1.80
CA GLU A 58 12.34 0.22 -1.74
C GLU A 58 12.53 -0.55 -3.05
N ASP A 59 11.49 -1.23 -3.53
CA ASP A 59 11.52 -2.00 -4.78
C ASP A 59 11.73 -1.09 -6.00
N SER A 60 11.13 0.10 -6.01
CA SER A 60 11.33 1.11 -7.05
C SER A 60 12.78 1.61 -7.08
N ARG A 61 13.39 1.85 -5.92
CA ARG A 61 14.80 2.24 -5.82
C ARG A 61 15.75 1.12 -6.25
N ALA A 62 15.37 -0.13 -6.00
CA ALA A 62 16.10 -1.31 -6.48
C ALA A 62 15.92 -1.57 -7.98
N GLY A 63 15.04 -0.83 -8.66
CA GLY A 63 14.73 -1.00 -10.08
C GLY A 63 13.88 -2.23 -10.40
N MET A 64 13.18 -2.77 -9.39
CA MET A 64 12.32 -3.95 -9.49
C MET A 64 10.89 -3.60 -9.93
N VAL A 65 10.50 -2.31 -9.84
CA VAL A 65 9.25 -1.76 -10.35
C VAL A 65 9.55 -0.83 -11.54
N ARG A 66 8.85 -1.04 -12.67
CA ARG A 66 9.00 -0.28 -13.93
C ARG A 66 7.69 -0.15 -14.69
#